data_AF-A0A7W1IFX0-F1
#
_entry.id   AF-A0A7W1IFX0-F1
#
_cell.length_a   1.000
_cell.length_b   1.000
_cell.length_c   1.000
_cell.angle_alpha   90.00
_cell.angle_beta   90.00
_cell.angle_gamma   90.00
#
_symmetry.space_group_name_H-M   'P 1'
#
loop_
_entity.id
_entity.type
_entity.pdbx_description
1 polymer ?
#
loop_
_entity_poly.entity_id
_entity_poly.type
_entity_poly.pdbx_seq_one_letter_code
_entity_poly.pdbx_strand_id
1 'polypeptide(L)'
;MAEIHITGIKYVEINSEEGLEFKYKPEVPKLKLVGTLLNAESEDEEEGVLFLTQKQLNQVLIDKDIDLKVLDDRWYLNKPLSKEQVKKVGLVDVDAEYLGAAGEFKCYEAVKISE
;
A
#
# COMPACT_ATOMS: atom_id res chain seq x y z
N MET A 1 -7.76 -3.66 -14.19
CA MET A 1 -6.73 -3.20 -13.25
C MET A 1 -7.32 -1.93 -12.66
N ALA A 2 -7.33 -1.83 -11.34
CA ALA A 2 -7.82 -0.65 -10.65
C ALA A 2 -6.67 0.35 -10.49
N GLU A 3 -6.96 1.63 -10.64
CA GLU A 3 -6.05 2.71 -10.28
C GLU A 3 -6.28 3.06 -8.81
N ILE A 4 -5.27 2.83 -7.98
CA ILE A 4 -5.33 3.01 -6.53
C ILE A 4 -4.42 4.17 -6.12
N HIS A 5 -4.96 5.07 -5.30
CA HIS A 5 -4.17 6.07 -4.60
C HIS A 5 -4.10 5.75 -3.11
N ILE A 6 -2.95 5.98 -2.51
CA ILE A 6 -2.74 5.78 -1.07
C ILE A 6 -3.01 7.10 -0.37
N THR A 7 -4.10 7.19 0.38
CA THR A 7 -4.48 8.42 1.11
C THR A 7 -4.07 8.37 2.58
N GLY A 8 -3.77 7.17 3.09
CA GLY A 8 -3.27 6.97 4.45
C GLY A 8 -2.44 5.70 4.59
N ILE A 9 -1.44 5.74 5.49
CA ILE A 9 -0.60 4.58 5.84
C ILE A 9 -0.74 4.33 7.33
N LYS A 10 -1.22 3.14 7.72
CA LYS A 10 -1.25 2.71 9.12
C LYS A 10 0.08 2.08 9.51
N TYR A 11 0.51 1.08 8.75
CA TYR A 11 1.80 0.42 8.88
C TYR A 11 2.15 -0.35 7.61
N VAL A 12 3.43 -0.72 7.50
CA VAL A 12 3.92 -1.67 6.51
C VAL A 12 4.55 -2.86 7.24
N GLU A 13 4.31 -4.08 6.77
CA GLU A 13 4.95 -5.27 7.34
C GLU A 13 5.43 -6.21 6.23
N ILE A 14 6.36 -7.09 6.56
CA ILE A 14 6.73 -8.19 5.65
C ILE A 14 5.53 -9.12 5.55
N ASN A 15 5.14 -9.50 4.33
CA ASN A 15 4.11 -10.51 4.17
C ASN A 15 4.66 -11.87 4.63
N SER A 16 4.25 -12.30 5.81
CA SER A 16 4.57 -13.61 6.38
C SER A 16 3.35 -14.52 6.47
N GLU A 17 2.20 -14.15 5.89
CA GLU A 17 1.01 -14.98 5.93
C GLU A 17 1.14 -16.20 5.01
N GLU A 18 1.18 -17.37 5.64
CA GLU A 18 0.94 -18.64 4.99
C GLU A 18 -0.58 -18.84 4.83
N GLY A 19 -1.07 -19.09 3.61
CA GLY A 19 -2.47 -19.47 3.38
C GLY A 19 -3.42 -18.36 2.94
N LEU A 20 -2.91 -17.24 2.38
CA LEU A 20 -3.76 -16.30 1.65
C LEU A 20 -4.53 -17.06 0.54
N GLU A 21 -5.85 -16.88 0.48
CA GLU A 21 -6.71 -17.56 -0.48
C GLU A 21 -6.39 -17.19 -1.94
N PHE A 22 -5.64 -16.10 -2.15
CA PHE A 22 -5.21 -15.60 -3.45
C PHE A 22 -3.71 -15.81 -3.69
N LYS A 23 -3.36 -16.14 -4.94
CA LYS A 23 -1.97 -16.38 -5.37
C LYS A 23 -1.37 -15.12 -5.98
N TYR A 24 -0.24 -14.68 -5.45
CA TYR A 24 0.56 -13.57 -5.99
C TYR A 24 1.24 -13.92 -7.32
N LYS A 25 1.45 -12.92 -8.17
CA LYS A 25 2.32 -13.04 -9.36
C LYS A 25 3.39 -11.93 -9.34
N PRO A 26 4.68 -12.13 -8.97
CA PRO A 26 5.49 -13.35 -8.93
C PRO A 26 6.13 -13.64 -7.53
N GLU A 27 7.07 -14.60 -7.46
CA GLU A 27 7.75 -15.17 -6.27
C GLU A 27 8.66 -14.22 -5.44
N VAL A 28 8.49 -12.89 -5.54
CA VAL A 28 9.26 -11.96 -4.70
C VAL A 28 8.57 -11.78 -3.34
N PRO A 29 9.32 -11.67 -2.22
CA PRO A 29 8.75 -11.30 -0.94
C PRO A 29 8.05 -9.95 -1.06
N LYS A 30 6.74 -9.93 -0.78
CA LYS A 30 5.93 -8.71 -0.81
C LYS A 30 5.82 -8.13 0.59
N LEU A 31 5.71 -6.81 0.64
CA LEU A 31 5.31 -6.05 1.80
C LEU A 31 3.80 -5.87 1.77
N LYS A 32 3.19 -5.79 2.94
CA LYS A 32 1.79 -5.43 3.14
C LYS A 32 1.74 -3.99 3.60
N LEU A 33 1.31 -3.06 2.75
CA LEU A 33 0.98 -1.71 3.18
C LEU A 33 -0.49 -1.71 3.59
N VAL A 34 -0.74 -1.54 4.89
CA VAL A 34 -2.08 -1.45 5.47
C VAL A 34 -2.41 0.02 5.64
N GLY A 35 -3.52 0.47 5.09
CA GLY A 35 -3.82 1.88 5.02
C GLY A 35 -5.19 2.19 4.45
N THR A 36 -5.35 3.44 4.05
CA THR A 36 -6.55 3.92 3.36
C THR A 36 -6.22 4.02 1.88
N LEU A 37 -7.01 3.34 1.06
CA LEU A 37 -6.86 3.23 -0.39
C LEU A 37 -8.08 3.87 -1.05
N LEU A 38 -7.83 4.76 -2.00
CA LEU A 38 -8.84 5.35 -2.86
C LEU A 38 -8.80 4.64 -4.21
N ASN A 39 -9.94 4.08 -4.64
CA ASN A 39 -10.09 3.58 -6.00
C ASN A 39 -10.52 4.74 -6.91
N ALA A 40 -9.68 5.12 -7.86
CA ALA A 40 -9.94 6.26 -8.75
C ALA A 40 -11.16 6.03 -9.66
N GLU A 41 -11.47 4.77 -10.01
CA GLU A 41 -12.60 4.46 -10.90
C GLU A 41 -13.96 4.58 -10.20
N SER A 42 -14.02 4.26 -8.90
CA SER A 42 -15.27 4.29 -8.13
C SER A 42 -15.37 5.45 -7.14
N GLU A 43 -14.29 6.22 -6.98
CA GLU A 43 -14.14 7.27 -5.96
C GLU A 43 -14.38 6.76 -4.52
N ASP A 44 -14.27 5.44 -4.30
CA ASP A 44 -14.44 4.83 -2.99
C ASP A 44 -13.11 4.88 -2.22
N GLU A 45 -13.16 5.46 -1.02
CA GLU A 45 -12.06 5.49 -0.07
C GLU A 45 -12.33 4.48 1.05
N GLU A 46 -11.49 3.45 1.15
CA GLU A 46 -11.71 2.33 2.06
C GLU A 46 -10.42 1.88 2.75
N GLU A 47 -10.55 1.15 3.86
CA GLU A 47 -9.41 0.49 4.47
C GLU A 47 -9.00 -0.74 3.65
N GLY A 48 -7.73 -0.81 3.31
CA GLY A 48 -7.23 -1.87 2.43
C GLY A 48 -5.79 -2.25 2.68
N VAL A 49 -5.40 -3.32 2.01
CA VAL A 49 -4.03 -3.84 1.98
C VAL A 49 -3.53 -3.77 0.56
N LEU A 50 -2.43 -3.03 0.36
CA LEU A 50 -1.70 -3.00 -0.90
C LEU A 50 -0.44 -3.85 -0.77
N PHE A 51 -0.38 -4.93 -1.53
CA PHE A 51 0.80 -5.78 -1.64
C PHE A 51 1.76 -5.23 -2.67
N LEU A 52 2.99 -4.98 -2.26
CA LEU A 52 3.99 -4.31 -3.07
C LEU A 52 5.39 -4.77 -2.71
N THR A 53 6.33 -4.70 -3.65
CA THR A 53 7.74 -5.00 -3.40
C THR A 53 8.42 -3.85 -2.65
N GLN A 54 9.59 -4.10 -2.05
CA GLN A 54 10.40 -3.03 -1.46
C GLN A 54 10.68 -1.89 -2.45
N LYS A 55 10.95 -2.23 -3.72
CA LYS A 55 11.19 -1.24 -4.77
C LYS A 55 9.97 -0.34 -4.98
N GLN A 56 8.79 -0.94 -5.06
CA GLN A 56 7.52 -0.22 -5.19
C GLN A 56 7.24 0.64 -3.96
N LEU A 57 7.48 0.14 -2.74
CA LEU A 57 7.33 0.98 -1.53
C LEU A 57 8.20 2.22 -1.62
N ASN A 58 9.46 2.04 -2.02
CA ASN A 58 10.38 3.17 -2.15
C ASN A 58 9.84 4.18 -3.17
N GLN A 59 9.25 3.75 -4.30
CA GLN A 59 8.61 4.67 -5.26
C GLN A 59 7.41 5.42 -4.64
N VAL A 60 6.60 4.74 -3.83
CA VAL A 60 5.49 5.40 -3.10
C VAL A 60 6.03 6.48 -2.18
N LEU A 61 7.17 6.27 -1.51
CA LEU A 61 7.67 7.14 -0.44
C LEU A 61 8.75 8.14 -0.87
N ILE A 62 9.40 7.93 -2.02
CA ILE A 62 10.54 8.72 -2.49
C ILE A 62 10.17 10.21 -2.61
N ASP A 63 11.06 11.08 -2.13
CA ASP A 63 10.91 12.54 -2.17
C ASP A 63 9.66 13.12 -1.46
N LYS A 64 9.07 12.35 -0.53
CA LYS A 64 7.85 12.74 0.21
C LYS A 64 8.09 13.05 1.69
N ASP A 65 9.34 13.03 2.14
CA ASP A 65 9.73 13.28 3.54
C ASP A 65 9.03 12.36 4.56
N ILE A 66 8.60 11.17 4.14
CA ILE A 66 7.91 10.20 4.99
C ILE A 66 8.97 9.31 5.65
N ASP A 67 8.96 9.32 6.98
CA ASP A 67 9.86 8.52 7.80
C ASP A 67 9.10 7.36 8.45
N LEU A 68 9.60 6.16 8.24
CA LEU A 68 9.06 4.93 8.83
C LEU A 68 9.97 4.44 9.95
N LYS A 69 9.37 4.15 11.11
CA LYS A 69 10.03 3.57 12.26
C LYS A 69 9.64 2.10 12.41
N VAL A 70 10.63 1.23 12.53
CA VAL A 70 10.42 -0.19 12.79
C VAL A 70 10.11 -0.41 14.27
N LEU A 71 9.03 -1.11 14.56
CA LEU A 71 8.62 -1.58 15.89
C LEU A 71 7.97 -2.96 15.72
N ASP A 72 8.48 -3.98 16.41
CA ASP A 72 7.94 -5.35 16.41
C ASP A 72 7.64 -5.88 14.99
N ASP A 73 8.65 -5.82 14.11
CA ASP A 73 8.60 -6.27 12.70
C ASP A 73 7.63 -5.51 11.77
N ARG A 74 7.05 -4.42 12.28
CA ARG A 74 6.18 -3.51 11.52
C ARG A 74 6.80 -2.13 11.40
N TRP A 75 6.57 -1.49 10.28
CA TRP A 75 7.06 -0.15 9.96
C TRP A 75 5.90 0.82 10.08
N TYR A 76 5.94 1.62 11.13
CA TYR A 76 4.93 2.64 11.42
C TYR A 76 5.42 4.00 10.95
N LEU A 77 4.48 4.91 10.66
CA LEU A 77 4.82 6.31 10.50
C LEU A 77 5.46 6.84 11.79
N ASN A 78 6.66 7.42 11.69
CA ASN A 78 7.32 8.03 12.85
C ASN A 78 6.56 9.28 13.34
N LYS A 79 5.87 9.97 12.43
CA LYS A 79 4.96 11.09 12.70
C LYS A 79 3.71 10.95 11.81
N PRO A 80 2.52 11.41 12.27
CA PRO A 80 1.35 11.48 11.40
C PRO A 80 1.66 12.24 10.11
N LEU A 81 1.10 11.79 8.99
CA LEU A 81 1.29 12.46 7.71
C LEU A 81 0.76 13.90 7.78
N SER A 82 1.57 14.85 7.33
CA SER A 82 1.13 16.22 7.12
C SER A 82 0.19 16.30 5.91
N LYS A 83 -0.59 17.37 5.80
CA LYS A 83 -1.46 17.61 4.63
C LYS A 83 -0.67 17.63 3.31
N GLU A 84 0.58 18.07 3.34
CA GLU A 84 1.44 18.08 2.15
C GLU A 84 1.87 16.66 1.78
N GLN A 85 2.22 15.83 2.78
CA GLN A 85 2.61 14.43 2.55
C GLN A 85 1.44 13.61 2.04
N VAL A 86 0.24 13.76 2.61
CA VAL A 86 -0.98 13.10 2.11
C VAL A 86 -1.22 13.45 0.64
N LYS A 87 -1.07 14.72 0.25
CA LYS A 87 -1.19 15.12 -1.15
C LYS A 87 -0.13 14.45 -2.02
N LYS A 88 1.15 14.48 -1.62
CA LYS A 88 2.22 13.89 -2.44
C LYS A 88 2.07 12.38 -2.60
N VAL A 89 1.62 11.67 -1.57
CA VAL A 89 1.37 10.22 -1.66
C VAL A 89 0.12 9.93 -2.50
N GLY A 90 -0.93 10.74 -2.35
CA GLY A 90 -2.15 10.61 -3.15
C GLY A 90 -1.98 10.94 -4.63
N LEU A 91 -0.88 11.59 -5.03
CA LEU A 91 -0.51 11.81 -6.43
C LEU A 91 0.21 10.62 -7.06
N VAL A 92 0.51 9.57 -6.30
CA VAL A 92 1.12 8.35 -6.83
C VAL A 92 0.03 7.49 -7.43
N ASP A 93 0.19 7.16 -8.71
CA ASP A 93 -0.72 6.27 -9.44
C ASP A 93 -0.25 4.83 -9.28
N VAL A 94 -1.05 4.00 -8.62
CA VAL A 94 -0.78 2.57 -8.46
C VAL A 94 -1.75 1.77 -9.32
N ASP A 95 -1.24 1.22 -10.42
CA ASP A 95 -1.95 0.18 -11.17
C ASP A 95 -1.98 -1.09 -10.31
N ALA A 96 -3.17 -1.54 -9.92
CA ALA A 96 -3.33 -2.68 -9.05
C ALA A 96 -4.30 -3.75 -9.57
N GLU A 97 -4.04 -5.00 -9.21
CA GLU A 97 -4.94 -6.12 -9.42
C GLU A 97 -5.68 -6.43 -8.11
N TYR A 98 -7.01 -6.50 -8.16
CA TYR A 98 -7.80 -6.89 -7.00
C TYR A 98 -7.64 -8.38 -6.72
N LEU A 99 -7.23 -8.72 -5.49
CA LEU A 99 -6.95 -10.09 -5.08
C LEU A 99 -8.10 -10.74 -4.30
N GLY A 100 -9.03 -9.93 -3.78
CA GLY A 100 -10.10 -10.38 -2.89
C GLY A 100 -10.16 -9.55 -1.60
N ALA A 101 -10.83 -10.07 -0.59
CA ALA A 101 -10.91 -9.46 0.73
C ALA A 101 -10.33 -10.38 1.80
N ALA A 102 -9.62 -9.82 2.76
CA ALA A 102 -9.13 -10.51 3.95
C ALA A 102 -9.81 -9.90 5.18
N GLY A 103 -10.88 -10.56 5.66
CA GLY A 103 -11.78 -9.95 6.64
C GLY A 103 -12.48 -8.72 6.06
N GLU A 104 -12.30 -7.57 6.69
CA GLU A 104 -12.88 -6.29 6.25
C GLU A 104 -12.00 -5.53 5.25
N PHE A 105 -10.75 -5.95 5.05
CA PHE A 105 -9.82 -5.24 4.17
C PHE A 105 -9.89 -5.74 2.73
N LYS A 106 -10.10 -4.82 1.79
CA LYS A 106 -9.89 -5.10 0.37
C LYS A 106 -8.39 -5.22 0.07
N CYS A 107 -8.02 -6.27 -0.65
CA CYS A 107 -6.64 -6.63 -0.93
C CYS A 107 -6.32 -6.39 -2.40
N TYR A 108 -5.23 -5.68 -2.65
CA TYR A 108 -4.76 -5.30 -3.99
C TYR A 108 -3.28 -5.64 -4.16
N GLU A 109 -2.90 -6.08 -5.36
CA GLU A 109 -1.51 -6.27 -5.76
C GLU A 109 -1.05 -5.10 -6.64
N ALA A 110 -0.03 -4.37 -6.22
CA ALA A 110 0.59 -3.35 -7.06
C ALA A 110 1.30 -4.00 -8.26
N VAL A 111 0.81 -3.74 -9.46
CA VAL A 111 1.38 -4.16 -10.73
C VAL A 111 2.42 -3.15 -11.20
N LYS A 112 2.10 -1.86 -11.12
CA LYS A 112 2.98 -0.76 -11.53
C LYS A 112 2.73 0.47 -10.66
N ILE A 113 3.79 1.26 -10.46
CA ILE A 113 3.74 2.54 -9.74
C ILE A 113 4.29 3.61 -10.67
N SER A 114 3.51 4.68 -10.85
CA SER A 114 3.84 5.85 -11.66
C SER A 114 3.72 7.12 -10.81
N GLU A 115 4.50 8.15 -11.16
CA GLU A 115 4.44 9.50 -10.58
C GLU A 115 4.02 10.52 -11.64
#